data_AF-A0AAV6YL67-F1
#
_entry.id   AF-A0AAV6YL67-F1
#
_cell.length_a   1.000
_cell.length_b   1.000
_cell.length_c   1.000
_cell.angle_alpha   90.00
_cell.angle_beta   90.00
_cell.angle_gamma   90.00
#
_symmetry.space_group_name_H-M   'P 1'
#
loop_
_entity.id
_entity.type
_entity.pdbx_description
1 polymer ?
#
loop_
_entity_poly.entity_id
_entity_poly.type
_entity_poly.pdbx_seq_one_letter_code
_entity_poly.pdbx_strand_id
1 'polypeptide(L)'
;MEGISALEKNVAELTVMDVYDIASAVGQEFERVIDQYGCEAISRLMPKVVRVLEILEVLVSRNNINPELEELRLELDRLRLERMDRIEKEKKHQKVRTGLQLPTDTTYTGGGLSSTPRSLH
;
A
#
# COMPACT_ATOMS: atom_id res chain seq x y z
N MET A 1 20.53 24.42 -5.23
CA MET A 1 19.24 23.80 -4.87
C MET A 1 19.33 23.57 -3.37
N GLU A 2 18.93 24.56 -2.59
CA GLU A 2 18.84 24.36 -1.13
C GLU A 2 17.70 23.37 -0.94
N GLY A 3 18.05 22.14 -0.55
CA GLY A 3 17.06 21.14 -0.16
C GLY A 3 16.30 21.67 1.07
N ILE A 4 15.02 21.32 1.17
CA ILE A 4 14.20 21.64 2.34
C ILE A 4 14.93 21.11 3.57
N SER A 5 15.16 21.98 4.55
CA SER A 5 15.83 21.62 5.79
C SER A 5 15.08 20.47 6.47
N ALA A 6 15.80 19.46 6.96
CA ALA A 6 15.20 18.35 7.69
C ALA A 6 14.36 18.82 8.90
N LEU A 7 14.69 19.98 9.48
CA LEU A 7 13.94 20.61 10.56
C LEU A 7 12.57 21.19 10.13
N GLU A 8 12.38 21.46 8.84
CA GLU A 8 11.15 22.05 8.29
C GLU A 8 10.18 20.98 7.77
N LYS A 9 10.62 19.72 7.72
CA LYS A 9 9.78 18.60 7.27
C LYS A 9 8.67 18.30 8.27
N ASN A 10 7.55 17.82 7.75
CA ASN A 10 6.49 17.29 8.60
C ASN A 10 7.02 16.09 9.40
N VAL A 11 6.70 16.02 10.68
CA VAL A 11 7.17 14.94 11.57
C VAL A 11 6.74 13.55 11.07
N ALA A 12 5.57 13.44 10.42
CA ALA A 12 5.09 12.19 9.86
C ALA A 12 5.88 11.72 8.62
N GLU A 13 6.62 12.63 7.98
CA GLU A 13 7.40 12.37 6.76
C GLU A 13 8.90 12.25 7.05
N LEU A 14 9.32 12.43 8.31
CA LEU A 14 10.71 12.28 8.70
C LEU A 14 11.19 10.87 8.39
N THR A 15 12.38 10.80 7.82
CA THR A 15 13.12 9.57 7.58
C THR A 15 14.32 9.49 8.53
N VAL A 16 14.92 8.30 8.63
CA VAL A 16 16.14 8.12 9.41
C VAL A 16 17.27 9.04 8.91
N MET A 17 17.36 9.29 7.60
CA MET A 17 18.32 10.26 7.05
C MET A 17 18.10 11.68 7.56
N ASP A 18 16.85 12.10 7.71
CA ASP A 18 16.53 13.42 8.24
C ASP A 18 17.00 13.58 9.69
N VAL A 19 16.95 12.52 10.49
CA VAL A 19 17.47 12.53 11.87
C VAL A 19 18.99 12.73 11.87
N TYR A 20 19.72 12.13 10.93
CA TYR A 20 21.17 12.35 10.78
C TYR A 20 21.50 13.78 10.31
N ASP A 21 20.70 14.35 9.40
CA ASP A 21 20.87 15.73 8.96
C ASP A 21 20.62 16.71 10.12
N ILE A 22 19.57 16.47 10.93
CA ILE A 22 19.30 17.23 12.16
C ILE A 22 20.45 17.09 13.15
N ALA A 23 20.96 15.89 13.39
CA ALA A 23 22.08 15.64 14.30
C ALA A 23 23.33 16.42 13.87
N SER A 24 23.61 16.46 12.57
CA SER A 24 24.71 17.23 11.99
C SER A 24 24.54 18.73 12.25
N ALA A 25 23.36 19.28 11.98
CA ALA A 25 23.06 20.69 12.23
C ALA A 25 23.23 21.06 13.71
N VAL A 26 22.73 20.22 14.62
CA VAL A 26 22.89 20.41 16.07
C VAL A 26 24.36 20.31 16.49
N GLY A 27 25.12 19.38 15.91
CA GLY A 27 26.56 19.24 16.14
C GLY A 27 27.33 20.51 15.77
N GLN A 28 26.99 21.14 14.65
CA GLN A 28 27.60 22.41 14.24
C GLN A 28 27.30 23.56 15.20
N GLU A 29 26.08 23.64 15.75
CA GLU A 29 25.77 24.63 16.78
C GLU A 29 26.58 24.38 18.07
N PHE A 30 26.75 23.11 18.44
CA PHE A 30 27.61 22.75 19.56
C PHE A 30 29.07 23.13 19.33
N GLU A 31 29.63 22.89 18.14
CA GLU A 31 30.98 23.33 17.79
C GLU A 31 31.15 24.84 17.98
N ARG A 32 30.21 25.66 17.50
CA ARG A 32 30.26 27.12 17.69
C ARG A 32 30.22 27.52 19.16
N VAL A 33 29.40 26.85 19.98
CA VAL A 33 29.35 27.12 21.42
C VAL A 33 30.65 26.69 22.10
N ILE A 34 31.23 25.56 21.70
CA ILE A 34 32.54 25.10 22.21
C ILE A 34 33.63 26.12 21.87
N ASP A 35 33.65 26.64 20.64
CA ASP A 35 34.65 27.60 20.19
C ASP A 35 34.58 28.91 20.99
N GLN A 36 33.39 29.33 21.40
CA GLN A 36 33.18 30.60 22.11
C GLN A 36 33.28 30.48 23.65
N TYR A 37 32.82 29.37 24.23
CA TYR A 37 32.66 29.22 25.68
C TYR A 37 33.42 28.02 26.27
N GLY A 38 34.10 27.23 25.44
CA GLY A 38 34.80 26.01 25.84
C GLY A 38 33.90 24.79 25.98
N CYS A 39 34.53 23.60 25.95
CA CYS A 39 33.82 22.31 25.95
C CYS A 39 32.97 22.06 27.21
N GLU A 40 33.37 22.62 28.36
CA GLU A 40 32.61 22.45 29.60
C GLU A 40 31.19 23.04 29.56
N ALA A 41 30.95 24.03 28.69
CA ALA A 41 29.65 24.66 28.54
C ALA A 41 28.56 23.67 28.07
N ILE A 42 28.94 22.66 27.29
CA ILE A 42 27.99 21.72 26.67
C ILE A 42 28.18 20.26 27.11
N SER A 43 29.27 19.94 27.82
CA SER A 43 29.66 18.56 28.15
C SER A 43 28.56 17.75 28.85
N ARG A 44 27.73 18.40 29.68
CA ARG A 44 26.59 17.76 30.37
C ARG A 44 25.31 17.72 29.54
N LEU A 45 25.20 18.57 28.52
CA LEU A 45 24.02 18.66 27.63
C LEU A 45 24.14 17.69 26.46
N MET A 46 25.33 17.58 25.87
CA MET A 46 25.61 16.72 24.72
C MET A 46 25.08 15.29 24.85
N PRO A 47 25.35 14.52 25.92
CA PRO A 47 24.82 13.16 26.05
C PRO A 47 23.28 13.11 26.12
N LYS A 48 22.63 14.16 26.63
CA LYS A 48 21.17 14.24 26.68
C LYS A 48 20.59 14.47 25.29
N VAL A 49 21.23 15.32 24.49
CA VAL A 49 20.81 15.58 23.10
C VAL A 49 21.04 14.36 22.23
N VAL A 50 22.18 13.68 22.38
CA VAL A 50 22.42 12.38 21.73
C VAL A 50 21.31 11.40 22.08
N ARG A 51 20.94 11.28 23.36
CA ARG A 51 19.85 10.39 23.77
C ARG A 51 18.50 10.73 23.16
N VAL A 52 18.19 12.01 23.00
CA VAL A 52 16.95 12.45 22.33
C VAL A 52 16.96 12.09 20.85
N LEU A 53 18.10 12.28 20.17
CA LEU A 53 18.26 11.92 18.75
C LEU A 53 18.17 10.40 18.54
N GLU A 54 18.73 9.58 19.43
CA GLU A 54 18.57 8.11 19.42
C GLU A 54 17.09 7.70 19.55
N ILE A 55 16.36 8.33 20.48
CA ILE A 55 14.93 8.05 20.66
C ILE A 55 14.16 8.44 19.39
N LEU A 56 14.47 9.59 18.81
CA LEU A 56 13.85 10.05 17.57
C LEU A 56 14.12 9.07 16.42
N GLU A 57 15.35 8.60 16.26
CA GLU A 57 15.71 7.61 15.22
C GLU A 57 14.88 6.33 15.37
N VAL A 58 14.70 5.81 16.59
CA VAL A 58 13.88 4.62 16.84
C VAL A 58 12.41 4.87 16.49
N LEU A 59 11.86 6.03 16.87
CA LEU A 59 10.46 6.38 16.58
C LEU A 59 10.23 6.53 15.08
N VAL A 60 11.13 7.21 14.38
CA VAL A 60 11.08 7.40 12.92
C VAL A 60 11.24 6.07 12.19
N SER A 61 12.19 5.23 12.62
CA SER A 61 12.40 3.89 12.06
C SER A 61 11.16 3.01 12.18
N ARG A 62 10.47 3.07 13.33
CA ARG A 62 9.21 2.34 13.54
C ARG A 62 8.04 2.93 12.77
N ASN A 63 7.95 4.25 12.63
CA ASN A 63 6.84 4.86 11.89
C ASN A 63 6.92 4.52 10.40
N ASN A 64 8.13 4.38 9.85
CA ASN A 64 8.35 3.94 8.47
C ASN A 64 8.00 2.45 8.26
N ILE A 65 7.90 1.69 9.36
CA ILE A 65 7.53 0.27 9.41
C ILE A 65 6.31 0.19 10.33
N ASN A 66 5.19 0.80 9.98
CA ASN A 66 3.93 0.53 10.69
C ASN A 66 3.26 -0.70 10.03
N PRO A 67 3.63 -1.94 10.41
CA PRO A 67 3.11 -3.15 9.78
C PRO A 67 1.60 -3.26 9.99
N GLU A 68 1.08 -2.73 11.10
CA GLU A 68 -0.35 -2.78 11.41
C GLU A 68 -1.16 -1.97 10.40
N LEU A 69 -0.66 -0.79 9.99
CA LEU A 69 -1.31 -0.01 8.95
C LEU A 69 -1.29 -0.74 7.59
N GLU A 70 -0.17 -1.38 7.26
CA GLU A 70 -0.04 -2.11 5.99
C GLU A 70 -0.88 -3.39 5.99
N GLU A 71 -0.93 -4.11 7.11
CA GLU A 71 -1.76 -5.30 7.30
C GLU A 71 -3.25 -4.94 7.24
N LEU A 72 -3.66 -3.83 7.85
CA LEU A 72 -5.03 -3.30 7.72
C LEU A 72 -5.37 -2.89 6.29
N ARG A 73 -4.42 -2.32 5.54
CA ARG A 73 -4.60 -1.99 4.11
C ARG A 73 -4.78 -3.26 3.28
N LEU A 74 -3.94 -4.26 3.48
CA LEU A 74 -4.03 -5.56 2.81
C LEU A 74 -5.36 -6.26 3.10
N GLU A 75 -5.80 -6.26 4.37
CA GLU A 75 -7.07 -6.86 4.76
C GLU A 75 -8.26 -6.11 4.16
N LEU A 76 -8.21 -4.78 4.11
CA LEU A 76 -9.24 -3.97 3.44
C LEU A 76 -9.34 -4.30 1.94
N ASP A 77 -8.21 -4.43 1.25
CA ASP A 77 -8.20 -4.76 -0.17
C ASP A 77 -8.67 -6.20 -0.44
N ARG A 78 -8.31 -7.15 0.44
CA ARG A 78 -8.84 -8.53 0.42
C ARG A 78 -10.37 -8.53 0.57
N LEU A 79 -10.91 -7.81 1.55
CA LEU A 79 -12.35 -7.71 1.79
C LEU A 79 -13.10 -7.03 0.63
N ARG A 80 -12.49 -6.04 -0.03
CA ARG A 80 -13.04 -5.40 -1.22
C ARG A 80 -13.14 -6.39 -2.39
N LEU A 81 -12.08 -7.18 -2.61
CA LEU A 81 -12.07 -8.22 -3.64
C LEU A 81 -13.14 -9.28 -3.38
N GLU A 82 -13.25 -9.78 -2.14
CA GLU A 82 -14.29 -10.75 -1.77
C GLU A 82 -15.70 -10.20 -1.99
N ARG A 83 -15.94 -8.93 -1.66
CA ARG A 83 -17.23 -8.28 -1.92
C ARG A 83 -17.54 -8.22 -3.42
N MET A 84 -16.57 -7.84 -4.24
CA MET A 84 -16.72 -7.78 -5.69
C MET A 84 -17.05 -9.14 -6.29
N ASP A 85 -16.34 -10.19 -5.88
CA ASP A 85 -16.58 -11.56 -6.30
C ASP A 85 -17.98 -12.06 -5.93
N ARG A 86 -18.45 -11.73 -4.71
CA ARG A 86 -19.81 -12.07 -4.27
C ARG A 86 -20.87 -11.40 -5.15
N ILE A 87 -20.73 -10.11 -5.42
CA ILE A 87 -21.65 -9.36 -6.28
C ILE A 87 -21.65 -9.93 -7.71
N GLU A 88 -20.48 -10.31 -8.23
CA GLU A 88 -20.39 -10.91 -9.56
C GLU A 88 -21.06 -12.28 -9.63
N LYS A 89 -20.84 -13.14 -8.61
CA LYS A 89 -21.52 -14.44 -8.48
C LYS A 89 -23.02 -14.28 -8.38
N GLU A 90 -23.51 -13.33 -7.58
CA GLU A 90 -24.94 -13.03 -7.46
C GLU A 90 -25.53 -12.54 -8.79
N LYS A 91 -24.85 -11.66 -9.53
CA LYS A 91 -25.27 -11.24 -10.87
C LYS A 91 -25.32 -12.41 -11.85
N LYS A 92 -24.34 -13.32 -11.82
CA LYS A 92 -24.33 -14.54 -12.65
C LYS A 92 -25.50 -15.45 -12.28
N HIS A 93 -25.69 -15.74 -11.00
CA HIS A 93 -26.81 -16.56 -10.51
C HIS A 93 -28.17 -15.94 -10.85
N GLN A 94 -28.32 -14.62 -10.71
CA GLN A 94 -29.56 -13.92 -11.05
C GLN A 94 -29.83 -13.98 -12.56
N LYS A 95 -28.82 -13.78 -13.42
CA LYS A 95 -28.96 -13.91 -14.88
C LYS A 95 -29.39 -15.31 -15.31
N VAL A 96 -28.81 -16.35 -14.70
CA VAL A 96 -29.21 -17.75 -14.92
C VAL A 96 -30.64 -17.99 -14.42
N ARG A 97 -31.00 -17.45 -13.25
CA ARG A 97 -32.33 -17.63 -12.63
C ARG A 97 -33.46 -16.89 -13.34
N THR A 98 -33.18 -15.73 -13.93
CA THR A 98 -34.18 -14.97 -14.71
C THR A 98 -34.31 -15.43 -16.16
N GLY A 99 -33.63 -16.49 -16.56
CA GLY A 99 -33.85 -17.12 -17.88
C GLY A 99 -33.43 -16.27 -19.07
N LEU A 100 -32.47 -15.34 -18.93
CA LEU A 100 -31.80 -14.73 -20.09
C LEU A 100 -30.71 -15.68 -20.61
N GLN A 101 -31.12 -16.87 -21.05
CA GLN A 101 -30.37 -17.58 -22.08
C GLN A 101 -30.64 -16.82 -23.38
N LEU A 102 -29.62 -16.24 -24.01
CA LEU A 102 -29.68 -16.05 -25.47
C LEU A 102 -29.94 -17.45 -26.07
N PRO A 103 -30.82 -17.59 -27.07
CA PRO A 103 -31.11 -18.88 -27.66
C PRO A 103 -29.79 -19.47 -28.15
N THR A 104 -29.41 -20.61 -27.59
CA THR A 104 -28.34 -21.43 -28.15
C THR A 104 -28.86 -21.93 -29.49
N ASP A 105 -28.32 -21.40 -30.59
CA ASP A 105 -28.54 -21.94 -31.93
C ASP A 105 -28.26 -23.44 -31.92
N THR A 106 -29.34 -24.22 -31.82
CA THR A 106 -29.32 -25.65 -32.10
C THR A 106 -30.19 -25.83 -33.32
N THR A 107 -29.60 -25.61 -34.49
CA THR A 107 -30.20 -26.07 -35.74
C THR A 107 -30.20 -27.59 -35.73
N TYR A 108 -31.37 -28.09 -35.39
CA TYR A 108 -31.84 -29.46 -35.54
C TYR A 108 -31.49 -30.01 -36.93
N THR A 109 -30.49 -30.89 -37.01
CA THR A 109 -30.28 -31.77 -38.17
C THR A 109 -31.21 -32.97 -38.06
N GLY A 110 -32.49 -32.72 -38.36
CA GLY A 110 -33.50 -33.77 -38.49
C GLY A 110 -33.26 -34.60 -39.74
N GLY A 111 -32.66 -35.77 -39.59
CA GLY A 111 -32.74 -36.85 -40.57
C GLY A 111 -34.13 -37.47 -40.57
N GLY A 112 -34.71 -37.64 -41.76
CA GLY A 112 -35.98 -38.34 -41.97
C GLY A 112 -35.95 -39.11 -43.28
N LEU A 113 -35.60 -40.39 -43.18
CA LEU A 113 -35.80 -41.40 -44.24
C LEU A 113 -37.31 -41.62 -44.42
N SER A 114 -37.79 -41.63 -45.67
CA SER A 114 -39.09 -42.22 -46.03
C SER A 114 -38.96 -43.00 -47.34
N SER A 115 -39.37 -44.25 -47.24
CA SER A 115 -39.29 -45.37 -48.18
C SER A 115 -40.17 -45.26 -49.43
N THR A 116 -39.76 -45.98 -50.47
CA THR A 116 -40.36 -46.20 -51.81
C THR A 116 -41.77 -46.86 -51.78
N PRO A 117 -42.53 -46.89 -52.90
CA PRO A 117 -42.43 -48.05 -53.82
C PRO A 117 -42.71 -47.82 -55.34
N ARG A 118 -41.95 -48.54 -56.17
CA ARG A 118 -42.34 -49.45 -57.29
C ARG A 118 -43.04 -48.92 -58.58
N SER A 119 -42.26 -49.01 -59.68
CA SER A 119 -42.52 -49.57 -61.03
C SER A 119 -43.77 -49.18 -61.85
N LEU A 120 -43.58 -48.91 -63.16
CA LEU A 120 -43.95 -49.84 -64.24
C LEU A 120 -43.48 -49.34 -65.63
N HIS A 121 -42.95 -50.31 -66.40
CA HIS A 121 -42.77 -50.43 -67.86
C HIS A 121 -42.07 -49.37 -68.70
#